data_AF-A0A3M0XDX9-F1
#
_entry.id   AF-A0A3M0XDX9-F1
#
_cell.length_a   1.000
_cell.length_b   1.000
_cell.length_c   1.000
_cell.angle_alpha   90.00
_cell.angle_beta   90.00
_cell.angle_gamma   90.00
#
_symmetry.space_group_name_H-M   'P 1'
#
loop_
_entity.id
_entity.type
_entity.pdbx_description
1 polymer ?
#
loop_
_entity_poly.entity_id
_entity_poly.type
_entity_poly.pdbx_seq_one_letter_code
_entity_poly.pdbx_strand_id
1 'polypeptide(L)'
;MNKRGALELSITAIVVLIIAITVLGLGIAFIKNLFGGATSQIEEQLGQVQQRLEEEFLAQNKVIGFSKGKNIEVKLGSKEEFVIGIRNTESASRCFLADVVCQAAFSPDNSCPGEGEGSSVVYGDVKWFSKFPPKTPLQPNEIYVSPVTLHVTSGERDTYRLELRLYKADTCDELDPSFPDESKLVETEFIHVQVQ
;
A
#
# COMPACT_ATOMS: atom_id res chain seq x y z
N MET A 1 -70.85 -4.05 18.79
CA MET A 1 -69.55 -4.61 19.26
C MET A 1 -68.51 -4.42 18.16
N ASN A 2 -67.72 -3.34 18.15
CA ASN A 2 -66.66 -3.13 17.14
C ASN A 2 -65.44 -2.34 17.66
N LYS A 3 -65.32 -2.12 18.98
CA LYS A 3 -64.22 -1.34 19.57
C LYS A 3 -63.00 -2.18 20.00
N ARG A 4 -63.09 -3.51 19.96
CA ARG A 4 -62.02 -4.42 20.42
C ARG A 4 -60.95 -4.69 19.35
N GLY A 5 -61.33 -4.88 18.08
CA GLY A 5 -60.37 -5.17 17.00
C GLY A 5 -59.46 -3.99 16.63
N ALA A 6 -59.92 -2.75 16.78
CA ALA A 6 -59.11 -1.56 16.52
C ALA A 6 -57.99 -1.33 17.57
N LEU A 7 -58.19 -1.85 18.79
CA LEU A 7 -57.23 -1.71 19.89
C LEU A 7 -56.07 -2.71 19.78
N GLU A 8 -56.30 -3.92 19.28
CA GLU A 8 -55.22 -4.90 19.05
C GLU A 8 -54.30 -4.50 17.90
N LEU A 9 -54.84 -3.84 16.87
CA LEU A 9 -54.09 -3.42 15.69
C LEU A 9 -53.14 -2.24 15.99
N SER A 10 -53.52 -1.33 16.89
CA SER A 10 -52.64 -0.24 17.32
C SER A 10 -51.51 -0.70 18.26
N ILE A 11 -51.78 -1.71 19.10
CA ILE A 11 -50.79 -2.28 20.02
C ILE A 11 -49.71 -3.05 19.25
N THR A 12 -50.11 -3.88 18.29
CA THR A 12 -49.14 -4.63 17.47
C THR A 12 -48.26 -3.69 16.65
N ALA A 13 -48.83 -2.62 16.09
CA ALA A 13 -48.07 -1.62 15.33
C ALA A 13 -47.01 -0.90 16.17
N ILE A 14 -47.34 -0.48 17.40
CA ILE A 14 -46.37 0.21 18.26
C ILE A 14 -45.25 -0.72 18.74
N VAL A 15 -45.56 -2.00 18.96
CA VAL A 15 -44.55 -3.01 19.32
C VAL A 15 -43.56 -3.21 18.17
N VAL A 16 -44.04 -3.35 16.93
CA VAL A 16 -43.17 -3.49 15.75
C VAL A 16 -42.29 -2.24 15.56
N LEU A 17 -42.84 -1.05 15.77
CA LEU A 17 -42.09 0.21 15.69
C LEU A 17 -40.93 0.24 16.70
N ILE A 18 -41.20 -0.12 17.95
CA ILE A 18 -40.18 -0.11 19.02
C ILE A 18 -39.08 -1.14 18.70
N ILE A 19 -39.43 -2.33 18.24
CA ILE A 19 -38.47 -3.35 17.83
C ILE A 19 -37.61 -2.86 16.66
N ALA A 20 -38.19 -2.16 15.69
CA ALA A 20 -37.44 -1.60 14.57
C ALA A 20 -36.40 -0.57 15.03
N ILE A 21 -36.76 0.32 15.96
CA ILE A 21 -35.84 1.35 16.48
C ILE A 21 -34.73 0.72 17.33
N THR A 22 -35.03 -0.29 18.15
CA THR A 22 -34.02 -0.95 18.98
C THR A 22 -33.03 -1.79 18.16
N VAL A 23 -33.51 -2.51 17.15
CA VAL A 23 -32.64 -3.27 16.23
C VAL A 23 -31.74 -2.32 15.43
N LEU A 24 -32.27 -1.17 14.99
CA LEU A 24 -31.46 -0.16 14.31
C LEU A 24 -30.38 0.43 15.23
N GLY A 25 -30.72 0.73 16.49
CA GLY A 25 -29.77 1.22 17.49
C GLY A 25 -28.64 0.24 17.79
N LEU A 26 -28.97 -1.05 17.96
CA LEU A 26 -27.98 -2.12 18.15
C LEU A 26 -27.12 -2.33 16.90
N GLY A 27 -27.72 -2.27 15.71
CA GLY A 27 -26.99 -2.42 14.45
C GLY A 27 -25.91 -1.34 14.27
N ILE A 28 -26.24 -0.08 14.56
CA ILE A 28 -25.28 1.03 14.46
C ILE A 28 -24.15 0.91 15.50
N ALA A 29 -24.49 0.51 16.74
CA ALA A 29 -23.50 0.30 17.79
C ALA A 29 -22.54 -0.86 17.47
N PHE A 30 -23.06 -1.95 16.90
CA PHE A 30 -22.26 -3.11 16.47
C PHE A 30 -21.30 -2.74 15.35
N ILE A 31 -21.77 -2.03 14.32
CA ILE A 31 -20.94 -1.51 13.22
C ILE A 31 -19.82 -0.63 13.78
N LYS A 32 -20.15 0.34 14.66
CA LYS A 32 -19.15 1.23 15.27
C LYS A 32 -18.07 0.49 16.06
N ASN A 33 -18.45 -0.51 16.85
CA ASN A 33 -17.49 -1.28 17.65
C ASN A 33 -16.60 -2.19 16.77
N LEU A 34 -17.15 -2.76 15.70
CA LEU A 34 -16.41 -3.60 14.76
C LEU A 34 -15.35 -2.78 14.00
N PHE A 35 -15.72 -1.61 13.49
CA PHE A 35 -14.80 -0.75 12.74
C PHE A 35 -13.84 0.04 13.64
N GLY A 36 -14.24 0.41 14.87
CA GLY A 36 -13.38 1.10 15.82
C GLY A 36 -12.21 0.25 16.31
N GLY A 37 -12.45 -1.02 16.65
CA GLY A 37 -11.40 -1.94 17.10
C GLY A 37 -10.44 -2.39 15.99
N ALA A 38 -10.91 -2.46 14.75
CA ALA A 38 -10.06 -2.79 13.60
C ALA A 38 -9.07 -1.67 13.25
N THR A 39 -9.45 -0.41 13.46
CA THR A 39 -8.61 0.75 13.13
C THR A 39 -7.42 0.87 14.09
N SER A 40 -7.64 0.66 15.40
CA SER A 40 -6.57 0.75 16.41
C SER A 40 -5.49 -0.34 16.27
N GLN A 41 -5.86 -1.54 15.83
CA GLN A 41 -4.90 -2.63 15.60
C GLN A 41 -3.99 -2.37 14.41
N ILE A 42 -4.48 -1.67 13.38
CA ILE A 42 -3.68 -1.30 12.21
C ILE A 42 -2.64 -0.23 12.58
N GLU A 43 -3.03 0.77 13.37
CA GLU A 43 -2.13 1.83 13.83
C GLU A 43 -0.99 1.28 14.71
N GLU A 44 -1.30 0.35 15.62
CA GLU A 44 -0.30 -0.26 16.50
C GLU A 44 0.70 -1.15 15.72
N GLN A 45 0.23 -1.87 14.70
CA GLN A 45 1.09 -2.67 13.84
C GLN A 45 2.00 -1.79 12.96
N LEU A 46 1.50 -0.66 12.45
CA LEU A 46 2.31 0.29 11.68
C LEU A 46 3.43 0.90 12.52
N GLY A 47 3.17 1.25 13.79
CA GLY A 47 4.19 1.78 14.70
C GLY A 47 5.33 0.79 14.98
N GLN A 48 5.02 -0.50 15.17
CA GLN A 48 6.04 -1.53 15.37
C GLN A 48 6.89 -1.79 14.11
N VAL A 49 6.27 -1.70 12.92
CA VAL A 49 6.98 -1.82 11.63
C VAL A 49 7.90 -0.63 11.40
N GLN A 50 7.46 0.58 11.73
CA GLN A 50 8.27 1.79 11.64
C GLN A 50 9.51 1.70 12.52
N GLN A 51 9.37 1.26 13.78
CA GLN A 51 10.51 1.10 14.69
C GLN A 51 11.55 0.09 14.17
N ARG A 52 11.11 -1.04 13.62
CA ARG A 52 12.03 -2.03 13.02
C ARG A 52 12.74 -1.50 11.78
N LEU A 53 12.04 -0.73 10.96
CA LEU A 53 12.62 -0.08 9.79
C LEU A 53 13.67 0.96 10.21
N GLU A 54 13.38 1.80 11.21
CA GLU A 54 14.34 2.78 11.75
C GLU A 54 15.62 2.11 12.27
N GLU A 55 15.51 1.01 13.01
CA GLU A 55 16.66 0.23 13.48
C GLU A 55 17.50 -0.33 12.31
N GLU A 56 16.86 -0.82 11.24
CA GLU A 56 17.55 -1.31 10.06
C GLU A 56 18.27 -0.19 9.30
N PHE A 57 17.61 0.97 9.13
CA PHE A 57 18.18 2.15 8.48
C PHE A 57 19.40 2.71 9.23
N LEU A 58 19.36 2.71 10.56
CA LEU A 58 20.46 3.19 11.39
C LEU A 58 21.64 2.22 11.41
N ALA A 59 21.37 0.90 11.42
CA ALA A 59 22.42 -0.11 11.47
C ALA A 59 23.17 -0.27 10.14
N GLN A 60 22.51 -0.08 8.99
CA GLN A 60 23.07 -0.42 7.68
C GLN A 60 23.37 0.81 6.79
N ASN A 61 23.10 2.03 7.27
CA ASN A 61 23.24 3.27 6.50
C ASN A 61 22.56 3.22 5.11
N LYS A 62 21.44 2.49 5.03
CA LYS A 62 20.64 2.34 3.82
C LYS A 62 19.79 3.58 3.56
N VAL A 63 19.55 3.91 2.29
CA VAL A 63 18.62 4.98 1.89
C VAL A 63 17.22 4.41 1.69
N ILE A 64 17.09 3.12 1.37
CA ILE A 64 15.81 2.43 1.16
C ILE A 64 15.65 1.12 1.97
N GLY A 65 14.42 0.83 2.40
CA GLY A 65 14.13 -0.32 3.28
C GLY A 65 12.71 -0.85 3.14
N PHE A 66 12.50 -2.13 3.47
CA PHE A 66 11.25 -2.87 3.23
C PHE A 66 10.80 -3.66 4.45
N SER A 67 9.51 -3.65 4.76
CA SER A 67 8.98 -4.37 5.92
C SER A 67 8.81 -5.88 5.73
N LYS A 68 8.66 -6.37 4.48
CA LYS A 68 8.42 -7.80 4.16
C LYS A 68 9.63 -8.53 3.53
N GLY A 69 10.82 -7.92 3.57
CA GLY A 69 12.00 -8.45 2.89
C GLY A 69 11.91 -8.32 1.35
N LYS A 70 12.73 -9.08 0.62
CA LYS A 70 12.89 -8.97 -0.84
C LYS A 70 12.13 -10.03 -1.64
N ASN A 71 11.47 -10.99 -0.99
CA ASN A 71 10.68 -12.01 -1.66
C ASN A 71 9.21 -11.83 -1.26
N ILE A 72 8.36 -11.50 -2.23
CA ILE A 72 6.95 -11.20 -2.02
C ILE A 72 6.13 -12.23 -2.79
N GLU A 73 5.30 -12.99 -2.08
CA GLU A 73 4.35 -13.90 -2.70
C GLU A 73 3.00 -13.18 -2.84
N VAL A 74 2.43 -13.18 -4.05
CA VAL A 74 1.14 -12.56 -4.33
C VAL A 74 0.31 -13.46 -5.22
N LYS A 75 -0.97 -13.61 -4.92
CA LYS A 75 -1.90 -14.33 -5.82
C LYS A 75 -2.44 -13.37 -6.86
N LEU A 76 -2.64 -13.85 -8.09
CA LEU A 76 -3.24 -13.05 -9.15
C LEU A 76 -4.61 -12.50 -8.72
N GLY A 77 -4.81 -11.19 -8.85
CA GLY A 77 -6.00 -10.46 -8.40
C GLY A 77 -6.11 -10.22 -6.90
N SER A 78 -5.11 -10.63 -6.10
CA SER A 78 -5.05 -10.31 -4.67
C SER A 78 -4.19 -9.08 -4.40
N LYS A 79 -4.45 -8.44 -3.26
CA LYS A 79 -3.68 -7.30 -2.79
C LYS A 79 -2.76 -7.75 -1.68
N GLU A 80 -1.49 -7.39 -1.81
CA GLU A 80 -0.47 -7.59 -0.80
C GLU A 80 0.01 -6.21 -0.33
N GLU A 81 -0.08 -5.98 0.98
CA GLU A 81 0.33 -4.71 1.60
C GLU A 81 1.65 -4.89 2.36
N PHE A 82 2.55 -3.94 2.17
CA PHE A 82 3.81 -3.82 2.90
C PHE A 82 4.21 -2.34 3.00
N VAL A 83 5.35 -2.06 3.61
CA VAL A 83 5.82 -0.70 3.88
C VAL A 83 7.20 -0.52 3.27
N ILE A 84 7.41 0.62 2.62
CA ILE A 84 8.71 1.07 2.16
C ILE A 84 9.11 2.29 2.98
N GLY A 85 10.38 2.33 3.40
CA GLY A 85 10.99 3.50 3.99
C GLY A 85 12.02 4.14 3.04
N ILE A 86 12.08 5.46 3.05
CA ILE A 86 13.09 6.27 2.35
C ILE A 86 13.72 7.21 3.37
N ARG A 87 15.04 7.20 3.49
CA ARG A 87 15.79 8.06 4.41
C ARG A 87 16.62 9.07 3.65
N ASN A 88 16.57 10.34 4.03
CA ASN A 88 17.52 11.31 3.55
C ASN A 88 18.82 11.27 4.38
N THR A 89 19.90 10.77 3.79
CA THR A 89 21.23 10.72 4.42
C THR A 89 22.08 11.97 4.15
N GLU A 90 21.58 12.92 3.36
CA GLU A 90 22.28 14.16 3.03
C GLU A 90 22.16 15.21 4.14
N SER A 91 23.09 16.17 4.14
CA SER A 91 23.07 17.32 5.03
C SER A 91 22.11 18.43 4.58
N ALA A 92 21.49 18.28 3.41
CA ALA A 92 20.52 19.21 2.83
C ALA A 92 19.16 18.53 2.59
N SER A 93 18.11 19.35 2.53
CA SER A 93 16.78 18.87 2.11
C SER A 93 16.85 18.41 0.65
N ARG A 94 16.24 17.27 0.36
CA ARG A 94 16.24 16.63 -0.96
C ARG A 94 14.87 16.06 -1.26
N CYS A 95 14.50 16.06 -2.54
CA CYS A 95 13.32 15.33 -2.98
C CYS A 95 13.69 13.93 -3.46
N PHE A 96 12.85 12.96 -3.14
CA PHE A 96 13.01 11.57 -3.53
C PHE A 96 11.81 11.10 -4.35
N LEU A 97 12.08 10.26 -5.34
CA LEU A 97 11.09 9.56 -6.16
C LEU A 97 11.51 8.10 -6.23
N ALA A 98 10.59 7.20 -5.91
CA ALA A 98 10.80 5.78 -6.09
C ALA A 98 10.04 5.32 -7.34
N ASP A 99 10.63 4.41 -8.11
CA ASP A 99 9.97 3.70 -9.21
C ASP A 99 10.32 2.22 -9.14
N VAL A 100 9.45 1.35 -9.65
CA VAL A 100 9.72 -0.09 -9.75
C VAL A 100 9.62 -0.48 -11.21
N VAL A 101 10.72 -1.00 -11.73
CA VAL A 101 10.79 -1.53 -13.10
C VAL A 101 10.88 -3.05 -13.06
N CYS A 102 10.23 -3.72 -14.01
CA CYS A 102 10.41 -5.15 -14.18
C CYS A 102 11.66 -5.43 -15.01
N GLN A 103 12.59 -6.23 -14.49
CA GLN A 103 13.81 -6.60 -15.20
C GLN A 103 13.63 -7.90 -15.97
N ALA A 104 13.15 -8.95 -15.32
CA ALA A 104 12.96 -10.23 -15.98
C ALA A 104 11.87 -11.07 -15.31
N ALA A 105 11.22 -11.92 -16.11
CA ALA A 105 10.52 -13.10 -15.61
C ALA A 105 11.54 -14.24 -15.41
N PHE A 106 11.27 -15.15 -14.47
CA PHE A 106 12.15 -16.28 -14.20
C PHE A 106 12.05 -17.35 -15.30
N SER A 107 10.84 -17.58 -15.82
CA SER A 107 10.61 -18.51 -16.91
C SER A 107 10.99 -17.87 -18.25
N PRO A 108 11.73 -18.56 -19.13
CA PRO A 108 12.22 -17.97 -20.38
C PRO A 108 11.11 -17.69 -21.41
N ASP A 109 9.95 -18.33 -21.26
CA ASP A 109 8.79 -18.14 -22.12
C ASP A 109 7.91 -16.95 -21.69
N ASN A 110 8.11 -16.46 -20.46
CA ASN A 110 7.36 -15.35 -19.91
C ASN A 110 8.16 -14.05 -20.05
N SER A 111 7.45 -12.92 -20.16
CA SER A 111 8.07 -11.60 -20.20
C SER A 111 7.58 -10.72 -19.06
N CYS A 112 8.35 -9.67 -18.77
CA CYS A 112 7.86 -8.58 -17.95
C CYS A 112 6.53 -8.03 -18.48
N PRO A 113 5.61 -7.62 -17.59
CA PRO A 113 4.33 -7.04 -18.01
C PRO A 113 4.54 -5.73 -18.77
N GLY A 114 3.62 -5.40 -19.68
CA GLY A 114 3.66 -4.15 -20.44
C GLY A 114 4.60 -4.22 -21.64
N GLU A 115 5.50 -3.25 -21.78
CA GLU A 115 6.41 -3.10 -22.93
C GLU A 115 7.65 -4.02 -22.88
N GLY A 116 7.76 -4.88 -21.86
CA GLY A 116 8.86 -5.83 -21.70
C GLY A 116 9.86 -5.43 -20.61
N GLU A 117 11.11 -5.85 -20.75
CA GLU A 117 12.19 -5.57 -19.78
C GLU A 117 12.42 -4.06 -19.64
N GLY A 118 12.54 -3.60 -18.39
CA GLY A 118 12.67 -2.20 -18.01
C GLY A 118 11.34 -1.45 -17.89
N SER A 119 10.19 -2.09 -18.11
CA SER A 119 8.89 -1.43 -17.97
C SER A 119 8.60 -1.04 -16.52
N SER A 120 8.20 0.21 -16.29
CA SER A 120 7.73 0.64 -14.97
C SER A 120 6.39 -0.03 -14.66
N VAL A 121 6.32 -0.71 -13.53
CA VAL A 121 5.10 -1.35 -13.01
C VAL A 121 4.34 -0.46 -12.00
N VAL A 122 4.80 0.78 -11.82
CA VAL A 122 4.16 1.82 -11.00
C VAL A 122 3.52 2.89 -11.91
N TYR A 123 4.31 3.43 -12.84
CA TYR A 123 3.92 4.58 -13.67
C TYR A 123 3.61 4.20 -15.11
N GLY A 124 4.00 3.01 -15.58
CA GLY A 124 3.72 2.53 -16.92
C GLY A 124 2.27 2.08 -17.15
N ASP A 125 2.04 1.45 -18.31
CA ASP A 125 0.72 0.96 -18.74
C ASP A 125 0.18 -0.14 -17.83
N VAL A 126 1.05 -1.06 -17.40
CA VAL A 126 0.69 -2.11 -16.44
C VAL A 126 1.06 -1.67 -15.03
N LYS A 127 0.03 -1.44 -14.20
CA LYS A 127 0.20 -0.97 -12.83
C LYS A 127 -0.01 -2.11 -11.85
N TRP A 128 1.08 -2.70 -11.39
CA TRP A 128 1.04 -3.67 -10.29
C TRP A 128 0.98 -2.98 -8.94
N PHE A 129 1.37 -1.71 -8.83
CA PHE A 129 1.27 -0.97 -7.58
C PHE A 129 0.06 -0.04 -7.59
N SER A 130 -0.93 -0.36 -6.76
CA SER A 130 -2.16 0.45 -6.63
C SER A 130 -2.02 1.59 -5.62
N LYS A 131 -1.08 1.46 -4.68
CA LYS A 131 -0.59 2.53 -3.82
C LYS A 131 0.93 2.46 -3.79
N PHE A 132 1.58 3.59 -4.00
CA PHE A 132 3.03 3.70 -4.03
C PHE A 132 3.46 5.08 -3.49
N PRO A 133 4.65 5.22 -2.88
CA PRO A 133 5.14 6.50 -2.36
C PRO A 133 5.09 7.59 -3.45
N PRO A 134 4.52 8.77 -3.16
CA PRO A 134 4.63 9.90 -4.07
C PRO A 134 6.04 10.50 -4.01
N LYS A 135 6.34 11.42 -4.93
CA LYS A 135 7.53 12.28 -4.79
C LYS A 135 7.48 13.03 -3.46
N THR A 136 8.53 12.91 -2.65
CA THR A 136 8.50 13.36 -1.26
C THR A 136 9.75 14.18 -0.93
N PRO A 137 9.62 15.44 -0.49
CA PRO A 137 10.72 16.22 0.05
C PRO A 137 11.03 15.75 1.48
N LEU A 138 12.31 15.47 1.76
CA LEU A 138 12.79 15.02 3.05
C LEU A 138 13.87 15.96 3.58
N GLN A 139 13.74 16.38 4.83
CA GLN A 139 14.77 17.10 5.55
C GLN A 139 16.00 16.21 5.81
N PRO A 140 17.17 16.79 6.13
CA PRO A 140 18.35 16.02 6.53
C PRO A 140 18.03 15.04 7.65
N ASN A 141 18.41 13.76 7.47
CA ASN A 141 18.14 12.65 8.40
C ASN A 141 16.67 12.26 8.61
N GLU A 142 15.73 12.86 7.87
CA GLU A 142 14.33 12.47 7.94
C GLU A 142 14.11 11.10 7.27
N ILE A 143 13.23 10.30 7.85
CA ILE A 143 12.78 9.01 7.32
C ILE A 143 11.30 9.15 6.98
N TYR A 144 10.97 8.94 5.72
CA TYR A 144 9.60 8.82 5.26
C TYR A 144 9.23 7.36 5.09
N VAL A 145 8.08 6.99 5.64
CA VAL A 145 7.57 5.63 5.66
C VAL A 145 6.19 5.64 5.01
N SER A 146 5.99 4.79 4.02
CA SER A 146 4.76 4.80 3.23
C SER A 146 4.27 3.39 2.93
N PRO A 147 2.96 3.14 3.08
CA PRO A 147 2.37 1.85 2.72
C PRO A 147 2.35 1.68 1.20
N VAL A 148 2.65 0.47 0.78
CA VAL A 148 2.67 0.02 -0.61
C VAL A 148 1.68 -1.11 -0.77
N THR A 149 0.85 -1.01 -1.81
CA THR A 149 -0.13 -2.05 -2.13
C THR A 149 0.19 -2.62 -3.50
N LEU A 150 0.80 -3.80 -3.49
CA LEU A 150 1.00 -4.63 -4.67
C LEU A 150 -0.31 -5.33 -5.02
N HIS A 151 -0.76 -5.19 -6.25
CA HIS A 151 -1.99 -5.75 -6.79
C HIS A 151 -1.72 -6.16 -8.24
N VAL A 152 -1.33 -7.41 -8.42
CA VAL A 152 -1.06 -7.97 -9.75
C VAL A 152 -2.39 -8.36 -10.38
N THR A 153 -2.89 -7.52 -11.29
CA THR A 153 -4.18 -7.72 -11.99
C THR A 153 -4.04 -8.46 -13.31
N SER A 154 -2.83 -8.48 -13.87
CA SER A 154 -2.49 -9.09 -15.15
C SER A 154 -1.02 -9.53 -15.13
N GLY A 155 -0.72 -10.58 -15.89
CA GLY A 155 0.58 -11.25 -15.88
C GLY A 155 0.41 -12.77 -15.84
N GLU A 156 1.50 -13.47 -16.12
CA GLU A 156 1.55 -14.93 -16.04
C GLU A 156 1.98 -15.34 -14.63
N ARG A 157 1.71 -16.60 -14.28
CA ARG A 157 2.18 -17.16 -13.01
C ARG A 157 3.68 -17.41 -13.12
N ASP A 158 4.47 -16.57 -12.47
CA ASP A 158 5.91 -16.68 -12.48
C ASP A 158 6.53 -15.92 -11.31
N THR A 159 7.85 -16.07 -11.16
CA THR A 159 8.65 -15.18 -10.32
C THR A 159 9.22 -14.06 -11.18
N TYR A 160 8.90 -12.82 -10.85
CA TYR A 160 9.40 -11.64 -11.53
C TYR A 160 10.47 -10.98 -10.68
N ARG A 161 11.62 -10.68 -11.30
CA ARG A 161 12.64 -9.84 -10.71
C ARG A 161 12.33 -8.40 -11.05
N LEU A 162 11.93 -7.64 -10.03
CA LEU A 162 11.72 -6.21 -10.13
C LEU A 162 12.90 -5.46 -9.51
N GLU A 163 13.17 -4.28 -10.02
CA GLU A 163 14.18 -3.36 -9.54
C GLU A 163 13.49 -2.09 -9.06
N LEU A 164 13.58 -1.83 -7.77
CA LEU A 164 13.19 -0.57 -7.14
C LEU A 164 14.33 0.44 -7.34
N ARG A 165 14.05 1.52 -8.04
CA ARG A 165 14.96 2.62 -8.32
C ARG A 165 14.58 3.82 -7.48
N LEU A 166 15.54 4.37 -6.74
CA LEU A 166 15.36 5.58 -5.96
C LEU A 166 16.13 6.73 -6.60
N TYR A 167 15.39 7.74 -7.04
CA TYR A 167 15.90 8.96 -7.62
C TYR A 167 15.88 10.11 -6.60
N LYS A 168 16.84 11.03 -6.72
CA LYS A 168 16.99 12.19 -5.84
C LYS A 168 17.25 13.46 -6.62
N ALA A 169 16.68 14.56 -6.16
CA ALA A 169 16.95 15.91 -6.70
C ALA A 169 16.94 16.98 -5.60
N ASP A 170 17.36 18.18 -5.95
CA ASP A 170 17.30 19.34 -5.06
C ASP A 170 15.85 19.76 -4.81
N THR A 171 15.01 19.70 -5.84
CA THR A 171 13.58 20.02 -5.78
C THR A 171 12.73 18.91 -6.38
N CYS A 172 11.44 18.82 -5.98
CA CYS A 172 10.53 17.79 -6.49
C CYS A 172 10.04 18.03 -7.92
N ASP A 173 10.31 19.20 -8.49
CA ASP A 173 9.91 19.52 -9.87
C ASP A 173 10.91 18.96 -10.89
N GLU A 174 12.12 18.65 -10.44
CA GLU A 174 13.17 18.01 -11.22
C GLU A 174 13.00 16.50 -11.39
N LEU A 175 12.03 15.90 -10.70
CA LEU A 175 11.76 14.46 -10.75
C LEU A 175 10.44 14.24 -11.51
N ASP A 176 10.55 13.70 -12.72
CA ASP A 176 9.41 13.27 -13.52
C ASP A 176 9.19 11.76 -13.32
N PRO A 177 8.05 11.33 -12.75
CA PRO A 177 7.73 9.91 -12.58
C PRO A 177 7.49 9.17 -13.90
N SER A 178 7.17 9.90 -14.97
CA SER A 178 6.90 9.31 -16.28
C SER A 178 8.19 9.03 -17.05
N PHE A 179 9.22 9.85 -16.81
CA PHE A 179 10.53 9.77 -17.45
C PHE A 179 11.63 10.08 -16.44
N PRO A 180 11.91 9.15 -15.51
CA PRO A 180 12.93 9.37 -14.50
C PRO A 180 14.31 9.51 -15.16
N ASP A 181 15.03 10.56 -14.75
CA ASP A 181 16.39 10.85 -15.22
C ASP A 181 17.40 9.93 -14.51
N GLU A 182 18.01 9.01 -15.26
CA GLU A 182 18.99 8.05 -14.74
C GLU A 182 20.22 8.71 -14.11
N SER A 183 20.54 9.97 -14.44
CA SER A 183 21.62 10.70 -13.76
C SER A 183 21.30 11.05 -12.29
N LYS A 184 20.02 10.98 -11.91
CA LYS A 184 19.50 11.26 -10.57
C LYS A 184 19.28 9.98 -9.75
N LEU A 185 19.61 8.82 -10.30
CA LEU A 185 19.53 7.54 -9.60
C LEU A 185 20.56 7.50 -8.46
N VAL A 186 20.09 7.18 -7.25
CA VAL A 186 20.93 7.12 -6.05
C VAL A 186 21.13 5.70 -5.57
N GLU A 187 20.06 4.93 -5.52
CA GLU A 187 20.09 3.57 -5.01
C GLU A 187 19.12 2.68 -5.79
N THR A 188 19.50 1.43 -5.96
CA THR A 188 18.69 0.38 -6.59
C THR A 188 18.61 -0.81 -5.67
N GLU A 189 17.42 -1.38 -5.53
CA GLU A 189 17.20 -2.60 -4.79
C GLU A 189 16.36 -3.60 -5.57
N PHE A 190 16.74 -4.88 -5.51
CA PHE A 190 16.01 -5.93 -6.21
C PHE A 190 14.99 -6.60 -5.30
N ILE A 191 13.78 -6.79 -5.82
CA ILE A 191 12.71 -7.56 -5.20
C ILE A 191 12.26 -8.66 -6.16
N HIS A 192 11.94 -9.83 -5.60
CA HIS A 192 11.38 -10.96 -6.33
C HIS A 192 9.90 -11.05 -5.97
N VAL A 193 9.04 -10.95 -6.97
CA VAL A 193 7.59 -11.09 -6.81
C VAL A 193 7.16 -12.41 -7.42
N GLN A 194 6.74 -13.34 -6.58
CA GLN A 194 6.20 -14.62 -7.02
C GLN A 194 4.68 -14.51 -7.18
N VAL A 195 4.22 -14.59 -8.42
CA VAL A 195 2.80 -14.54 -8.80
C VAL A 195 2.24 -15.96 -8.86
N GLN A 196 1.29 -16.26 -7.98
CA GLN A 196 0.60 -17.56 -7.87
C GLN A 196 -0.83 -17.54 -8.42
#